data_AF-A0A8K0SKF2-F1
#
_entry.id   AF-A0A8K0SKF2-F1
#
_cell.length_a   1.000
_cell.length_b   1.000
_cell.length_c   1.000
_cell.angle_alpha   90.00
_cell.angle_beta   90.00
_cell.angle_gamma   90.00
#
_symmetry.space_group_name_H-M   'P 1'
#
loop_
_entity.id
_entity.type
_entity.pdbx_description
1 polymer ?
#
loop_
_entity_poly.entity_id
_entity_poly.type
_entity_poly.pdbx_seq_one_letter_code
_entity_poly.pdbx_strand_id
1 'polypeptide(L)'
;MSELTFPVVGRTVRNRREYADCSDGSQWTRRLDAAGNPAGEWTPVEKPVADAPEPDPPLQLSIIAEHQAPGEPKHWSLFCHRPDATGRGQGQVWQVTGDAEFMVYEHAAGIDKMSLDTFAWHQLVNADMTGAQRKTVEDIVHAEPPPSAVNRAAVTENCQGWVIRVLRRLVEEGIAQESIIPMLQRYMDDIRK
;
A
#
# COMPACT_ATOMS: atom_id res chain seq x y z
N MET A 1 -39.04 -23.30 -33.12
CA MET A 1 -38.62 -21.92 -32.77
C MET A 1 -38.60 -21.85 -31.26
N SER A 2 -37.44 -22.07 -30.65
CA SER A 2 -37.29 -21.98 -29.20
C SER A 2 -37.36 -20.49 -28.83
N GLU A 3 -38.47 -20.06 -28.26
CA GLU A 3 -38.66 -18.69 -27.78
C GLU A 3 -37.78 -18.44 -26.55
N LEU A 4 -37.37 -17.19 -26.35
CA LEU A 4 -36.65 -16.80 -25.14
C LEU A 4 -37.60 -16.92 -23.95
N THR A 5 -37.17 -17.60 -22.90
CA THR A 5 -37.94 -17.82 -21.67
C THR A 5 -38.21 -16.53 -20.89
N PHE A 6 -37.45 -15.46 -21.18
CA PHE A 6 -37.53 -14.19 -20.48
C PHE A 6 -38.17 -13.09 -21.35
N PRO A 7 -38.93 -12.16 -20.74
CA PRO A 7 -39.45 -11.00 -21.45
C PRO A 7 -38.32 -10.19 -22.09
N VAL A 8 -38.44 -9.98 -23.41
CA VAL A 8 -37.51 -9.15 -24.17
C VAL A 8 -37.89 -7.69 -23.97
N VAL A 9 -36.97 -6.90 -23.41
CA VAL A 9 -37.14 -5.46 -23.15
C VAL A 9 -36.57 -4.59 -24.28
N GLY A 10 -35.68 -5.15 -25.11
CA GLY A 10 -35.09 -4.45 -26.24
C GLY A 10 -34.65 -5.41 -27.34
N ARG A 11 -34.76 -4.98 -28.60
CA ARG A 11 -34.24 -5.72 -29.75
C ARG A 11 -33.47 -4.81 -30.67
N THR A 12 -32.32 -5.28 -31.15
CA THR A 12 -31.52 -4.57 -32.16
C THR A 12 -31.02 -5.54 -33.21
N VAL A 13 -30.88 -5.08 -34.45
CA VAL A 13 -30.34 -5.89 -35.56
C VAL A 13 -29.04 -5.24 -36.05
N ARG A 14 -27.96 -6.01 -36.08
CA ARG A 14 -26.66 -5.57 -36.59
C ARG A 14 -25.94 -6.74 -37.25
N ASN A 15 -25.31 -6.50 -38.41
CA ASN A 15 -24.46 -7.48 -39.10
C ASN A 15 -25.14 -8.85 -39.33
N ARG A 16 -26.42 -8.85 -39.77
CA ARG A 16 -27.25 -10.06 -39.95
C ARG A 16 -27.42 -10.90 -38.68
N ARG A 17 -27.39 -10.27 -37.52
CA ARG A 17 -27.75 -10.86 -36.24
C ARG A 17 -28.80 -10.01 -35.56
N GLU A 18 -29.74 -10.68 -34.92
CA GLU A 18 -30.68 -10.07 -34.00
C GLU A 18 -30.14 -10.27 -32.59
N TYR A 19 -30.22 -9.21 -31.79
CA TYR A 19 -29.87 -9.18 -30.39
C TYR A 19 -31.13 -8.89 -29.59
N ALA A 20 -31.32 -9.62 -28.50
CA ALA A 20 -32.42 -9.42 -27.56
C ALA A 20 -31.85 -9.14 -26.18
N ASP A 21 -32.26 -8.02 -25.60
CA ASP A 21 -32.02 -7.68 -24.21
C ASP A 21 -33.22 -8.15 -23.40
N CYS A 22 -32.96 -8.96 -22.37
CA CYS A 22 -33.98 -9.52 -21.51
C CYS A 22 -34.09 -8.73 -20.20
N SER A 23 -35.25 -8.79 -19.54
CA SER A 23 -35.51 -8.05 -18.29
C SER A 23 -34.60 -8.44 -17.12
N ASP A 24 -33.97 -9.61 -17.18
CA ASP A 24 -33.00 -10.10 -16.19
C ASP A 24 -31.57 -9.57 -16.42
N GLY A 25 -31.37 -8.75 -17.45
CA GLY A 25 -30.07 -8.22 -17.85
C GLY A 25 -29.22 -9.17 -18.69
N SER A 26 -29.75 -10.36 -19.05
CA SER A 26 -29.12 -11.24 -20.04
C SER A 26 -29.29 -10.67 -21.45
N GLN A 27 -28.30 -10.91 -22.31
CA GLN A 27 -28.36 -10.55 -23.71
C GLN A 27 -28.19 -11.81 -24.56
N TRP A 28 -29.02 -11.96 -25.57
CA TRP A 28 -29.03 -13.12 -26.47
C TRP A 28 -28.85 -12.66 -27.90
N THR A 29 -28.25 -13.51 -28.74
CA THR A 29 -28.10 -13.25 -30.17
C THR A 29 -28.50 -14.46 -31.00
N ARG A 30 -29.12 -14.22 -32.16
CA ARG A 30 -29.36 -15.25 -33.18
C ARG A 30 -28.99 -14.73 -34.57
N ARG A 31 -28.70 -15.65 -35.50
CA ARG A 31 -28.42 -15.31 -36.89
C ARG A 31 -29.72 -15.03 -37.65
N LEU A 32 -29.67 -14.08 -38.58
CA LEU A 32 -30.72 -13.82 -39.56
C LEU A 32 -30.25 -14.24 -40.96
N ASP A 33 -31.18 -14.67 -41.81
CA ASP A 33 -30.93 -14.93 -43.22
C ASP A 33 -30.84 -13.62 -44.04
N ALA A 34 -30.68 -13.73 -45.36
CA ALA A 34 -30.60 -12.57 -46.26
C ALA A 34 -31.91 -11.76 -46.36
N ALA A 35 -33.05 -12.37 -46.01
CA ALA A 35 -34.37 -11.76 -45.99
C ALA A 35 -34.75 -11.19 -44.61
N GLY A 36 -33.88 -11.35 -43.61
CA GLY A 36 -34.10 -10.88 -42.24
C GLY A 36 -34.86 -11.86 -41.35
N ASN A 37 -35.10 -13.10 -41.78
CA ASN A 37 -35.76 -14.12 -40.97
C ASN A 37 -34.77 -14.84 -40.05
N PRO A 38 -35.22 -15.38 -38.91
CA PRO A 38 -34.37 -16.17 -38.01
C PRO A 38 -33.78 -17.40 -38.70
N ALA A 39 -32.45 -17.46 -38.78
CA ALA A 39 -31.68 -18.55 -39.41
C ALA A 39 -30.93 -19.42 -38.40
N GLY A 40 -31.20 -19.24 -37.10
CA GLY A 40 -30.60 -20.02 -36.03
C GLY A 40 -31.28 -19.78 -34.69
N GLU A 41 -30.90 -20.59 -33.70
CA GLU A 41 -31.38 -20.45 -32.33
C GLU A 41 -30.73 -19.27 -31.60
N TRP A 42 -31.36 -18.85 -30.52
CA TRP A 42 -30.79 -17.86 -29.61
C TRP A 42 -29.61 -18.46 -28.86
N THR A 43 -28.46 -17.79 -28.92
CA THR A 43 -27.27 -18.11 -28.14
C THR A 43 -27.00 -16.96 -27.17
N PRO A 44 -26.61 -17.23 -25.91
CA PRO A 44 -26.27 -16.18 -24.96
C PRO A 44 -25.08 -15.38 -25.47
N VAL A 45 -25.15 -14.05 -25.34
CA VAL A 45 -23.99 -13.19 -25.52
C VAL A 45 -23.19 -13.26 -24.22
N GLU A 46 -22.06 -13.94 -24.25
CA GLU A 46 -21.07 -13.86 -23.18
C GLU A 46 -20.60 -12.41 -23.09
N LYS A 47 -21.09 -11.68 -22.09
CA LYS A 47 -20.48 -10.42 -21.70
C LYS A 47 -19.05 -10.78 -21.25
N PRO A 48 -18.02 -10.01 -21.65
CA PRO A 48 -16.72 -10.12 -21.01
C PRO A 48 -16.97 -10.06 -19.50
N VAL A 49 -16.55 -11.11 -18.79
CA VAL A 49 -16.54 -11.10 -17.33
C VAL A 49 -15.83 -9.81 -16.96
N ALA A 50 -16.52 -8.89 -16.27
CA ALA A 50 -15.86 -7.70 -15.76
C ALA A 50 -14.62 -8.19 -15.02
N ASP A 51 -13.44 -7.73 -15.44
CA ASP A 51 -12.18 -8.16 -14.84
C ASP A 51 -12.34 -8.10 -13.32
N ALA A 52 -12.09 -9.22 -12.65
CA ALA A 52 -12.10 -9.24 -11.20
C ALA A 52 -11.23 -8.07 -10.72
N PRO A 53 -11.66 -7.28 -9.72
CA PRO A 53 -10.86 -6.17 -9.23
C PRO A 53 -9.46 -6.69 -8.92
N GLU A 54 -8.45 -6.03 -9.50
CA GLU A 54 -7.06 -6.41 -9.24
C GLU A 54 -6.84 -6.45 -7.72
N PRO A 55 -6.12 -7.47 -7.21
CA PRO A 55 -5.87 -7.57 -5.78
C PRO A 55 -5.16 -6.30 -5.31
N ASP A 56 -5.53 -5.82 -4.11
CA ASP A 56 -4.87 -4.66 -3.50
C ASP A 56 -3.34 -4.86 -3.50
N PRO A 57 -2.55 -3.81 -3.82
CA PRO A 57 -1.11 -3.86 -3.75
C PRO A 57 -0.64 -4.35 -2.38
N PRO A 58 0.47 -5.14 -2.29
CA PRO A 58 0.94 -5.68 -1.03
C PRO A 58 1.29 -4.57 -0.04
N LEU A 59 1.14 -4.87 1.25
CA LEU A 59 1.46 -3.91 2.31
C LEU A 59 2.97 -3.86 2.48
N GLN A 60 3.56 -2.68 2.41
CA GLN A 60 5.01 -2.50 2.49
C GLN A 60 5.41 -1.76 3.74
N LEU A 61 6.53 -2.17 4.35
CA LEU A 61 7.20 -1.47 5.42
C LEU A 61 8.50 -0.86 4.89
N SER A 62 8.69 0.43 5.10
CA SER A 62 9.89 1.17 4.74
C SER A 62 10.42 2.00 5.90
N ILE A 63 11.71 2.31 5.88
CA ILE A 63 12.25 3.46 6.61
C ILE A 63 12.13 4.68 5.71
N ILE A 64 11.61 5.78 6.25
CA ILE A 64 11.61 7.10 5.60
C ILE A 64 12.63 7.97 6.32
N ALA A 65 13.47 8.64 5.55
CA ALA A 65 14.29 9.74 6.03
C ALA A 65 13.79 11.07 5.47
N GLU A 66 13.75 12.08 6.34
CA GLU A 66 13.32 13.42 6.02
C GLU A 66 14.38 14.45 6.37
N HIS A 67 14.50 15.47 5.53
CA HIS A 67 15.25 16.67 5.82
C HIS A 67 14.61 17.43 6.98
N GLN A 68 15.45 17.81 7.94
CA GLN A 68 15.11 18.77 8.98
C GLN A 68 15.67 20.16 8.63
N ALA A 69 15.74 21.07 9.60
CA ALA A 69 16.38 22.37 9.40
C ALA A 69 17.81 22.21 8.85
N PRO A 70 18.32 23.20 8.08
CA PRO A 70 19.65 23.10 7.47
C PRO A 70 20.74 22.76 8.49
N GLY A 71 21.44 21.66 8.22
CA GLY A 71 22.51 21.17 9.09
C GLY A 71 22.04 20.25 10.22
N GLU A 72 20.75 20.05 10.45
CA GLU A 72 20.27 19.06 11.41
C GLU A 72 20.35 17.63 10.85
N PRO A 73 20.54 16.61 11.71
CA PRO A 73 20.39 15.21 11.34
C PRO A 73 19.03 14.94 10.69
N LYS A 74 18.98 14.02 9.72
CA LYS A 74 17.72 13.61 9.12
C LYS A 74 16.82 12.95 10.15
N HIS A 75 15.53 13.23 10.07
CA HIS A 75 14.54 12.53 10.88
C HIS A 75 14.25 11.17 10.25
N TRP A 76 14.25 10.09 11.05
CA TRP A 76 13.92 8.74 10.58
C TRP A 76 12.63 8.25 11.21
N SER A 77 11.81 7.59 10.40
CA SER A 77 10.55 6.98 10.82
C SER A 77 10.31 5.65 10.10
N LEU A 78 9.51 4.78 10.71
CA LEU A 78 8.96 3.62 10.02
C LEU A 78 7.66 4.03 9.32
N PHE A 79 7.47 3.56 8.09
CA PHE A 79 6.30 3.84 7.27
C PHE A 79 5.73 2.58 6.65
N CYS A 80 4.47 2.31 6.95
CA CYS A 80 3.72 1.18 6.44
C CYS A 80 2.58 1.65 5.54
N HIS A 81 2.59 1.27 4.27
CA HIS A 81 1.58 1.72 3.30
C HIS A 81 1.37 0.67 2.20
N ARG A 82 0.27 0.83 1.44
CA ARG A 82 0.08 0.10 0.17
C ARG A 82 0.41 1.06 -0.96
N PRO A 83 1.51 0.85 -1.71
CA PRO A 83 1.87 1.74 -2.79
C PRO A 83 0.89 1.62 -3.96
N ASP A 84 0.53 2.76 -4.54
CA ASP A 84 -0.18 2.86 -5.81
C ASP A 84 0.78 2.66 -7.00
N ALA A 85 0.28 2.88 -8.22
CA ALA A 85 1.07 2.73 -9.45
C ALA A 85 2.30 3.66 -9.53
N THR A 86 2.38 4.70 -8.69
CA THR A 86 3.52 5.62 -8.58
C THR A 86 4.52 5.21 -7.51
N GLY A 87 4.24 4.13 -6.77
CA GLY A 87 5.04 3.69 -5.62
C GLY A 87 4.77 4.46 -4.34
N ARG A 88 3.70 5.27 -4.28
CA ARG A 88 3.36 6.15 -3.14
C ARG A 88 2.02 5.78 -2.56
N GLY A 89 1.64 6.38 -1.44
CA GLY A 89 0.31 6.20 -0.88
C GLY A 89 0.23 6.62 0.57
N GLN A 90 -1.01 6.77 1.07
CA GLN A 90 -1.23 7.05 2.47
C GLN A 90 -0.95 5.82 3.32
N GLY A 91 -0.39 6.03 4.51
CA GLY A 91 0.01 4.94 5.39
C GLY A 91 0.04 5.29 6.86
N GLN A 92 0.56 4.35 7.63
CA GLN A 92 0.87 4.46 9.05
C GLN A 92 2.34 4.83 9.23
N VAL A 93 2.59 5.84 10.05
CA VAL A 93 3.92 6.30 10.44
C VAL A 93 4.14 6.01 11.91
N TRP A 94 5.26 5.37 12.23
CA TRP A 94 5.75 5.26 13.59
C TRP A 94 7.08 5.98 13.73
N GLN A 95 7.12 6.90 14.67
CA GLN A 95 8.24 7.82 14.88
C GLN A 95 8.27 8.32 16.31
N VAL A 96 9.45 8.80 16.67
CA VAL A 96 9.70 9.59 17.88
C VAL A 96 10.24 10.96 17.46
N THR A 97 9.72 12.03 18.04
CA THR A 97 10.06 13.43 17.71
C THR A 97 10.46 14.16 18.99
N GLY A 98 11.01 15.37 18.83
CA GLY A 98 11.56 16.15 19.93
C GLY A 98 13.08 16.29 19.82
N ASP A 99 13.69 16.90 20.82
CA ASP A 99 15.15 16.96 20.91
C ASP A 99 15.71 15.63 21.44
N ALA A 100 17.01 15.42 21.27
CA ALA A 100 17.65 14.18 21.69
C ALA A 100 17.76 14.01 23.22
N GLU A 101 17.42 15.04 24.02
CA GLU A 101 17.31 14.94 25.48
C GLU A 101 15.95 14.37 25.89
N PHE A 102 14.91 14.69 25.14
CA PHE A 102 13.55 14.30 25.43
C PHE A 102 12.73 14.08 24.15
N MET A 103 12.84 12.88 23.58
CA MET A 103 11.98 12.46 22.49
C MET A 103 10.68 11.82 23.01
N VAL A 104 9.61 11.97 22.24
CA VAL A 104 8.27 11.42 22.52
C VAL A 104 7.71 10.72 21.29
N TYR A 105 6.80 9.77 21.49
CA TYR A 105 6.09 9.15 20.38
C TYR A 105 5.18 10.16 19.69
N GLU A 106 5.24 10.23 18.35
CA GLU A 106 4.35 11.06 17.54
C GLU A 106 3.89 10.29 16.30
N HIS A 107 3.21 9.17 16.53
CA HIS A 107 2.70 8.32 15.45
C HIS A 107 1.59 9.03 14.67
N ALA A 108 1.48 8.73 13.39
CA ALA A 108 0.49 9.36 12.51
C ALA A 108 -0.08 8.37 11.49
N ALA A 109 -1.33 8.57 11.08
CA ALA A 109 -2.01 7.70 10.13
C ALA A 109 -2.62 8.51 8.99
N GLY A 110 -2.78 7.89 7.82
CA GLY A 110 -3.40 8.54 6.65
C GLY A 110 -2.50 9.57 5.96
N ILE A 111 -1.19 9.51 6.18
CA ILE A 111 -0.21 10.45 5.61
C ILE A 111 0.57 9.75 4.50
N ASP A 112 0.80 10.44 3.38
CA ASP A 112 1.78 10.03 2.37
C ASP A 112 3.11 10.74 2.64
N LYS A 113 4.04 10.03 3.30
CA LYS A 113 5.36 10.57 3.67
C LYS A 113 6.28 10.79 2.47
N MET A 114 6.06 10.08 1.37
CA MET A 114 6.91 10.19 0.17
C MET A 114 6.56 11.39 -0.70
N SER A 115 5.40 12.01 -0.46
CA SER A 115 4.95 13.21 -1.17
C SER A 115 5.24 14.52 -0.41
N LEU A 116 5.87 14.47 0.77
CA LEU A 116 6.23 15.66 1.52
C LEU A 116 7.48 16.33 0.96
N ASP A 117 7.55 17.67 1.01
CA ASP A 117 8.75 18.43 0.58
C ASP A 117 10.00 18.10 1.40
N THR A 118 9.81 17.61 2.63
CA THR A 118 10.88 17.16 3.52
C THR A 118 11.42 15.78 3.15
N PHE A 119 10.76 15.02 2.28
CA PHE A 119 11.19 13.68 1.90
C PHE A 119 12.61 13.68 1.32
N ALA A 120 13.50 12.88 1.91
CA ALA A 120 14.88 12.73 1.43
C ALA A 120 15.09 11.42 0.69
N TRP A 121 14.77 10.30 1.33
CA TRP A 121 14.88 8.96 0.76
C TRP A 121 14.04 7.96 1.55
N HIS A 122 13.79 6.80 0.95
CA HIS A 122 13.24 5.66 1.67
C HIS A 122 14.07 4.40 1.42
N GLN A 123 13.93 3.44 2.34
CA GLN A 123 14.45 2.10 2.18
C GLN A 123 13.34 1.09 2.46
N LEU A 124 13.07 0.20 1.51
CA LEU A 124 12.16 -0.92 1.72
C LEU A 124 12.75 -1.93 2.70
N VAL A 125 11.98 -2.25 3.74
CA VAL A 125 12.34 -3.22 4.80
C VAL A 125 11.61 -4.54 4.57
N ASN A 126 10.32 -4.46 4.21
CA ASN A 126 9.49 -5.62 3.88
C ASN A 126 8.52 -5.25 2.75
N ALA A 127 8.52 -6.04 1.68
CA ALA A 127 7.74 -5.80 0.46
C ALA A 127 6.33 -6.41 0.48
N ASP A 128 6.07 -7.37 1.38
CA ASP A 128 4.83 -8.14 1.43
C ASP A 128 4.48 -8.49 2.88
N MET A 129 4.15 -7.45 3.63
CA MET A 129 3.85 -7.55 5.05
C MET A 129 2.41 -8.04 5.26
N THR A 130 2.26 -9.10 6.05
CA THR A 130 0.95 -9.58 6.46
C THR A 130 0.32 -8.67 7.53
N GLY A 131 -0.99 -8.76 7.71
CA GLY A 131 -1.69 -8.04 8.79
C GLY A 131 -1.18 -8.43 10.19
N ALA A 132 -0.77 -9.68 10.39
CA ALA A 132 -0.17 -10.14 11.64
C ALA A 132 1.18 -9.49 11.89
N GLN A 133 2.07 -9.45 10.88
CA GLN A 133 3.35 -8.77 10.98
C GLN A 133 3.20 -7.27 11.24
N ARG A 134 2.21 -6.60 10.62
CA ARG A 134 1.90 -5.20 10.92
C ARG A 134 1.58 -5.01 12.42
N LYS A 135 0.80 -5.91 13.00
CA LYS A 135 0.48 -5.85 14.44
C LYS A 135 1.74 -6.04 15.29
N THR A 136 2.59 -7.00 14.94
CA THR A 136 3.88 -7.18 15.62
C THR A 136 4.78 -5.94 15.53
N VAL A 137 4.79 -5.24 14.38
CA VAL A 137 5.48 -3.95 14.25
C VAL A 137 4.92 -2.93 15.24
N GLU A 138 3.59 -2.80 15.32
CA GLU A 138 2.90 -1.92 16.27
C GLU A 138 3.27 -2.21 17.73
N ASP A 139 3.32 -3.50 18.10
CA ASP A 139 3.66 -3.92 19.46
C ASP A 139 5.14 -3.60 19.78
N ILE A 140 6.05 -3.79 18.81
CA ILE A 140 7.48 -3.49 18.98
C ILE A 140 7.73 -1.99 19.12
N VAL A 141 7.15 -1.16 18.25
CA VAL A 141 7.38 0.29 18.29
C VAL A 141 6.91 0.91 19.60
N HIS A 142 5.82 0.39 20.19
CA HIS A 142 5.33 0.84 21.50
C HIS A 142 6.18 0.35 22.67
N ALA A 143 6.82 -0.81 22.52
CA ALA A 143 7.69 -1.39 23.53
C ALA A 143 9.09 -0.76 23.56
N GLU A 144 9.57 -0.20 22.44
CA GLU A 144 10.89 0.44 22.36
C GLU A 144 10.85 1.89 22.86
N PRO A 145 11.40 2.21 24.04
CA PRO A 145 11.27 3.55 24.62
C PRO A 145 11.90 4.62 23.74
N PRO A 146 11.32 5.82 23.63
CA PRO A 146 11.94 6.94 22.96
C PRO A 146 13.28 7.30 23.60
N PRO A 147 14.26 7.78 22.82
CA PRO A 147 15.52 8.28 23.35
C PRO A 147 15.28 9.40 24.37
N SER A 148 16.00 9.34 25.50
CA SER A 148 16.01 10.41 26.49
C SER A 148 17.36 10.46 27.19
N ALA A 149 17.76 11.66 27.59
CA ALA A 149 18.96 11.94 28.35
C ALA A 149 18.66 12.96 29.45
N VAL A 150 19.38 12.87 30.57
CA VAL A 150 19.24 13.80 31.69
C VAL A 150 19.72 15.23 31.37
N ASN A 151 20.51 15.39 30.31
CA ASN A 151 20.98 16.66 29.75
C ASN A 151 21.64 16.42 28.38
N ARG A 152 21.91 17.50 27.65
CA ARG A 152 22.60 17.50 26.34
C ARG A 152 23.90 16.68 26.30
N ALA A 153 24.75 16.83 27.31
CA ALA A 153 26.05 16.19 27.34
C ALA A 153 25.95 14.65 27.47
N ALA A 154 24.84 14.16 28.03
CA ALA A 154 24.55 12.75 28.19
C ALA A 154 23.81 12.12 26.99
N VAL A 155 23.54 12.87 25.93
CA VAL A 155 22.89 12.35 24.72
C VAL A 155 23.78 11.33 24.03
N THR A 156 23.25 10.12 23.85
CA THR A 156 23.91 8.99 23.17
C THR A 156 23.12 8.46 21.99
N GLU A 157 21.86 8.87 21.83
CA GLU A 157 20.94 8.37 20.82
C GLU A 157 19.96 9.47 20.37
N ASN A 158 19.37 9.31 19.18
CA ASN A 158 18.27 10.13 18.65
C ASN A 158 17.26 9.22 17.91
N CYS A 159 16.34 9.80 17.13
CA CYS A 159 15.32 9.07 16.38
C CYS A 159 15.89 8.00 15.43
N GLN A 160 17.08 8.21 14.88
CA GLN A 160 17.73 7.22 14.00
C GLN A 160 18.16 5.97 14.79
N GLY A 161 18.70 6.15 15.99
CA GLY A 161 19.05 5.03 16.86
C GLY A 161 17.83 4.23 17.32
N TRP A 162 16.74 4.93 17.65
CA TRP A 162 15.46 4.29 17.97
C TRP A 162 14.97 3.40 16.82
N VAL A 163 15.02 3.89 15.57
CA VAL A 163 14.69 3.08 14.39
C VAL A 163 15.58 1.84 14.28
N ILE A 164 16.88 1.95 14.55
CA ILE A 164 17.80 0.79 14.54
C ILE A 164 17.44 -0.23 15.62
N ARG A 165 17.04 0.21 16.83
CA ARG A 165 16.57 -0.71 17.89
C ARG A 165 15.29 -1.43 17.48
N VAL A 166 14.32 -0.72 16.93
CA VAL A 166 13.10 -1.31 16.38
C VAL A 166 13.45 -2.34 15.29
N LEU A 167 14.31 -2.00 14.35
CA LEU A 167 14.72 -2.90 13.26
C LEU A 167 15.38 -4.19 13.77
N ARG A 168 16.21 -4.13 14.83
CA ARG A 168 16.78 -5.33 15.45
C ARG A 168 15.70 -6.30 15.92
N ARG A 169 14.66 -5.79 16.57
CA ARG A 169 13.52 -6.62 17.01
C ARG A 169 12.69 -7.13 15.84
N LEU A 170 12.53 -6.33 14.78
CA LEU A 170 11.86 -6.79 13.56
C LEU A 170 12.64 -7.91 12.85
N VAL A 171 13.97 -7.92 12.94
CA VAL A 171 14.81 -9.03 12.44
C VAL A 171 14.62 -10.29 13.29
N GLU A 172 14.56 -10.16 14.61
CA GLU A 172 14.29 -11.28 15.53
C GLU A 172 12.93 -11.95 15.25
N GLU A 173 11.92 -11.16 14.88
CA GLU A 173 10.59 -11.65 14.48
C GLU A 173 10.50 -12.11 13.02
N GLY A 174 11.62 -12.07 12.26
CA GLY A 174 11.65 -12.46 10.84
C GLY A 174 10.87 -11.53 9.90
N ILE A 175 10.56 -10.31 10.35
CA ILE A 175 9.83 -9.29 9.57
C ILE A 175 10.79 -8.51 8.65
N ALA A 176 12.04 -8.36 9.07
CA ALA A 176 13.09 -7.68 8.33
C ALA A 176 14.29 -8.59 8.11
N GLN A 177 15.08 -8.31 7.06
CA GLN A 177 16.35 -9.02 6.82
C GLN A 177 17.46 -8.43 7.70
N GLU A 178 18.31 -9.28 8.27
CA GLU A 178 19.43 -8.85 9.13
C GLU A 178 20.37 -7.85 8.44
N SER A 179 20.56 -8.00 7.12
CA SER A 179 21.41 -7.14 6.30
C SER A 179 20.98 -5.66 6.26
N ILE A 180 19.72 -5.36 6.59
CA ILE A 180 19.19 -4.00 6.54
C ILE A 180 19.82 -3.08 7.58
N ILE A 181 20.20 -3.62 8.74
CA ILE A 181 20.74 -2.86 9.87
C ILE A 181 22.12 -2.28 9.55
N PRO A 182 23.15 -3.08 9.21
CA PRO A 182 24.46 -2.53 8.87
C PRO A 182 24.40 -1.67 7.61
N MET A 183 23.44 -1.93 6.71
CA MET A 183 23.20 -1.08 5.55
C MET A 183 22.75 0.32 5.98
N LEU A 184 21.69 0.42 6.79
CA LEU A 184 21.14 1.70 7.26
C LEU A 184 22.10 2.44 8.19
N GLN A 185 22.83 1.74 9.06
CA GLN A 185 23.81 2.37 9.95
C GLN A 185 24.86 3.22 9.20
N ARG A 186 25.15 2.90 7.93
CA ARG A 186 26.05 3.72 7.09
C ARG A 186 25.46 5.06 6.65
N TYR A 187 24.15 5.24 6.78
CA TYR A 187 23.43 6.47 6.46
C TYR A 187 23.06 7.28 7.70
N MET A 188 23.38 6.79 8.90
CA MET A 188 23.14 7.54 10.12
C MET A 188 23.98 8.81 10.13
N ASP A 189 23.35 9.91 10.55
CA ASP A 189 24.04 11.17 10.76
C ASP A 189 24.65 11.18 12.18
N ASP A 190 25.78 11.87 12.34
CA ASP A 190 26.40 12.01 13.65
C ASP A 190 25.47 12.70 14.64
N ILE A 191 25.48 12.20 15.89
CA ILE A 191 24.79 12.85 16.99
C ILE A 191 25.59 14.11 17.36
N ARG A 192 25.04 15.26 16.96
CA ARG A 192 25.61 16.56 17.33
C ARG A 192 25.31 16.83 18.80
N LYS A 193 26.38 16.82 19.61
CA LYS A 193 26.35 17.20 21.03
C LYS A 193 26.23 18.71 21.15
#